data_AF-A0A7S3YML8-F1
#
_entry.id   AF-A0A7S3YML8-F1
#
_cell.length_a   1.000
_cell.length_b   1.000
_cell.length_c   1.000
_cell.angle_alpha   90.00
_cell.angle_beta   90.00
_cell.angle_gamma   90.00
#
_symmetry.space_group_name_H-M   'P 1'
#
loop_
_entity.id
_entity.type
_entity.pdbx_description
1 polymer ?
#
loop_
_entity_poly.entity_id
_entity_poly.type
_entity_poly.pdbx_seq_one_letter_code
_entity_poly.pdbx_strand_id
1 'polypeptide(L)'
;GTPDLFDQCEEDPDKVEPGVCGCGVPDTDSDNDGTYDCIDLCPDDAGKVEEGECGCGVSDIDSDGDNTPDCDDLCPADAAKVEERDCGCGVSDIDTDGDGTPDCHDECPEDPDKVVPGLCDCGTTDTD
;
A
#
# COMPACT_ATOMS: atom_id res chain seq x y z
N GLY A 1 35.52 -33.92 -14.40
CA GLY A 1 36.39 -32.78 -14.10
C GLY A 1 37.79 -33.28 -13.92
N THR A 2 38.78 -32.61 -14.49
CA THR A 2 40.14 -32.65 -13.95
C THR A 2 40.11 -31.90 -12.62
N PRO A 3 40.72 -32.41 -11.53
CA PRO A 3 40.84 -31.67 -10.29
C PRO A 3 41.76 -30.47 -10.56
N ASP A 4 41.17 -29.28 -10.66
CA ASP A 4 41.92 -28.04 -10.66
C ASP A 4 42.19 -27.68 -9.19
N LEU A 5 43.46 -27.50 -8.83
CA LEU A 5 43.87 -27.15 -7.47
C LEU A 5 43.36 -25.76 -7.04
N PHE A 6 42.73 -25.01 -7.95
CA PHE A 6 42.10 -23.72 -7.72
C PHE A 6 40.56 -23.77 -7.83
N ASP A 7 39.95 -24.94 -8.01
CA ASP A 7 38.50 -25.08 -8.01
C ASP A 7 37.96 -25.05 -6.57
N GLN A 8 37.31 -23.95 -6.21
CA GLN A 8 36.69 -23.75 -4.91
C GLN A 8 35.26 -24.31 -4.84
N CYS A 9 34.77 -24.90 -5.94
CA CYS A 9 33.47 -25.52 -6.08
C CYS A 9 33.58 -26.93 -6.70
N GLU A 10 34.37 -27.81 -6.09
CA GLU A 10 34.73 -29.13 -6.64
C GLU A 10 33.54 -30.02 -7.11
N GLU A 11 32.34 -29.80 -6.55
CA GLU A 11 31.11 -30.55 -6.86
C GLU A 11 30.17 -29.82 -7.84
N ASP A 12 30.49 -28.59 -8.26
CA ASP A 12 29.72 -27.79 -9.23
C ASP A 12 30.48 -27.70 -10.57
N PRO A 13 30.04 -28.41 -11.62
CA PRO A 13 30.74 -28.37 -12.90
C PRO A 13 30.57 -27.04 -13.66
N ASP A 14 29.59 -26.21 -13.28
CA ASP A 14 29.28 -24.95 -13.96
C ASP A 14 29.98 -23.74 -13.28
N LYS A 15 30.58 -23.94 -12.11
CA LYS A 15 31.18 -22.88 -11.30
C LYS A 15 32.50 -23.33 -10.68
N VAL A 16 33.55 -22.51 -10.76
CA VAL A 16 34.87 -22.79 -10.15
C VAL A 16 35.13 -21.98 -8.88
N GLU A 17 34.31 -20.96 -8.63
CA GLU A 17 34.43 -20.04 -7.50
C GLU A 17 33.03 -19.85 -6.89
N PRO A 18 32.84 -19.84 -5.56
CA PRO A 18 31.51 -19.81 -4.96
C PRO A 18 30.67 -18.59 -5.33
N GLY A 19 31.27 -17.46 -5.74
CA GLY A 19 30.51 -16.25 -6.04
C GLY A 19 29.69 -15.74 -4.83
N VAL A 20 28.60 -15.02 -5.11
CA VAL A 20 27.71 -14.48 -4.05
C VAL A 20 26.68 -15.52 -3.65
N CYS A 21 26.15 -16.27 -4.61
CA CYS A 21 25.14 -17.29 -4.39
C CYS A 21 25.68 -18.63 -3.86
N GLY A 22 27.00 -18.76 -3.72
CA GLY A 22 27.64 -20.03 -3.37
C GLY A 22 27.79 -20.98 -4.57
N CYS A 23 28.40 -22.14 -4.33
CA CYS A 23 28.45 -23.21 -5.33
C CYS A 23 27.06 -23.84 -5.50
N GLY A 24 26.74 -24.28 -6.72
CA GLY A 24 25.49 -24.94 -7.09
C GLY A 24 24.35 -23.97 -7.44
N VAL A 25 24.58 -22.66 -7.33
CA VAL A 25 23.62 -21.61 -7.67
C VAL A 25 24.30 -20.57 -8.56
N PRO A 26 23.75 -20.27 -9.75
CA PRO A 26 24.32 -19.27 -10.63
C PRO A 26 24.17 -17.87 -10.02
N ASP A 27 25.19 -17.03 -10.19
CA ASP A 27 25.10 -15.59 -9.87
C ASP A 27 24.38 -14.87 -11.02
N THR A 28 23.09 -15.19 -11.22
CA THR A 28 22.20 -14.52 -12.19
C THR A 28 21.53 -13.35 -11.52
N ASP A 29 21.40 -12.26 -12.25
CA ASP A 29 20.70 -11.03 -11.89
C ASP A 29 19.72 -10.78 -13.05
N SER A 30 18.49 -11.26 -12.87
CA SER A 30 17.50 -11.40 -13.94
C SER A 30 16.92 -10.06 -14.36
N ASP A 31 16.73 -9.13 -13.43
CA ASP A 31 16.20 -7.79 -13.69
C ASP A 31 17.28 -6.71 -13.86
N ASN A 32 18.54 -7.04 -13.59
CA ASN A 32 19.73 -6.19 -13.73
C ASN A 32 19.77 -5.01 -12.75
N ASP A 33 19.29 -5.22 -11.53
CA ASP A 33 19.31 -4.21 -10.46
C ASP A 33 20.60 -4.20 -9.62
N GLY A 34 21.44 -5.24 -9.81
CA GLY A 34 22.70 -5.44 -9.11
C GLY A 34 22.62 -6.42 -7.94
N THR A 35 21.44 -6.97 -7.64
CA THR A 35 21.18 -8.03 -6.66
C THR A 35 21.00 -9.34 -7.40
N TYR A 36 21.73 -10.38 -7.00
CA TYR A 36 21.58 -11.68 -7.64
C TYR A 36 20.29 -12.36 -7.18
N ASP A 37 19.60 -13.07 -8.08
CA ASP A 37 18.32 -13.75 -7.86
C ASP A 37 18.29 -14.65 -6.60
N CYS A 38 19.44 -15.16 -6.18
CA CYS A 38 19.58 -16.02 -5.01
C CYS A 38 19.44 -15.27 -3.66
N ILE A 39 19.61 -13.95 -3.68
CA ILE A 39 19.52 -13.04 -2.53
C ILE A 39 18.54 -11.90 -2.77
N ASP A 40 17.82 -11.94 -3.89
CA ASP A 40 16.77 -10.99 -4.26
C ASP A 40 15.40 -11.59 -3.94
N LEU A 41 14.55 -10.87 -3.20
CA LEU A 41 13.17 -11.30 -2.95
C LEU A 41 12.21 -10.92 -4.09
N CYS A 42 12.66 -10.07 -5.01
CA CYS A 42 11.95 -9.58 -6.17
C CYS A 42 12.78 -9.70 -7.46
N PRO A 43 13.26 -10.91 -7.84
CA PRO A 43 14.25 -11.12 -8.91
C PRO A 43 13.81 -10.72 -10.34
N ASP A 44 12.56 -10.28 -10.51
CA ASP A 44 11.99 -9.83 -11.78
C ASP A 44 11.62 -8.33 -11.75
N ASP A 45 11.95 -7.59 -10.67
CA ASP A 45 11.59 -6.18 -10.47
C ASP A 45 12.79 -5.33 -10.02
N ALA A 46 13.45 -4.70 -11.01
CA ALA A 46 14.63 -3.88 -10.76
C ALA A 46 14.37 -2.60 -9.92
N GLY A 47 13.12 -2.32 -9.53
CA GLY A 47 12.77 -1.27 -8.59
C GLY A 47 12.88 -1.68 -7.12
N LYS A 48 12.97 -2.99 -6.83
CA LYS A 48 12.89 -3.54 -5.47
C LYS A 48 13.73 -4.80 -5.32
N VAL A 49 14.42 -4.91 -4.20
CA VAL A 49 15.14 -6.12 -3.77
C VAL A 49 14.45 -6.85 -2.62
N GLU A 50 13.42 -6.23 -2.04
CA GLU A 50 12.57 -6.74 -0.95
C GLU A 50 11.10 -6.65 -1.38
N GLU A 51 10.26 -7.61 -0.97
CA GLU A 51 8.83 -7.62 -1.32
C GLU A 51 8.10 -6.36 -0.85
N GLY A 52 8.44 -5.82 0.32
CA GLY A 52 7.67 -4.71 0.91
C GLY A 52 6.25 -5.11 1.32
N GLU A 53 5.37 -4.12 1.52
CA GLU A 53 3.98 -4.34 1.90
C GLU A 53 3.11 -4.60 0.67
N CYS A 54 3.35 -3.85 -0.40
CA CYS A 54 2.65 -3.97 -1.68
C CYS A 54 3.13 -5.14 -2.55
N GLY A 55 4.21 -5.83 -2.14
CA GLY A 55 4.87 -6.85 -2.95
C GLY A 55 5.79 -6.29 -4.03
N CYS A 56 6.36 -7.20 -4.81
CA CYS A 56 7.18 -6.85 -5.99
C CYS A 56 6.31 -6.24 -7.10
N GLY A 57 6.89 -5.30 -7.85
CA GLY A 57 6.26 -4.62 -8.98
C GLY A 57 5.32 -3.46 -8.59
N VAL A 58 5.13 -3.21 -7.29
CA VAL A 58 4.23 -2.16 -6.78
C VAL A 58 4.95 -1.35 -5.71
N SER A 59 4.95 -0.02 -5.82
CA SER A 59 5.67 0.87 -4.90
C SER A 59 5.05 0.90 -3.49
N ASP A 60 5.86 0.82 -2.44
CA ASP A 60 5.44 1.07 -1.03
C ASP A 60 5.50 2.58 -0.68
N ILE A 61 5.21 3.45 -1.66
CA ILE A 61 5.16 4.89 -1.35
C ILE A 61 3.89 5.13 -0.54
N ASP A 62 4.03 5.91 0.53
CA ASP A 62 2.95 6.49 1.30
C ASP A 62 2.96 7.99 0.99
N SER A 63 2.03 8.42 0.14
CA SER A 63 2.02 9.76 -0.45
C SER A 63 1.56 10.84 0.52
N ASP A 64 0.72 10.51 1.50
CA ASP A 64 0.16 11.48 2.45
C ASP A 64 0.73 11.35 3.87
N GLY A 65 1.47 10.27 4.16
CA GLY A 65 2.22 10.05 5.39
C GLY A 65 1.37 9.47 6.52
N ASP A 66 0.29 8.75 6.21
CA ASP A 66 -0.62 8.16 7.20
C ASP A 66 -0.21 6.76 7.70
N ASN A 67 0.91 6.24 7.17
CA ASN A 67 1.47 4.91 7.38
C ASN A 67 0.73 3.77 6.67
N THR A 68 -0.10 4.08 5.68
CA THR A 68 -0.69 3.13 4.74
C THR A 68 -0.08 3.40 3.37
N PRO A 69 0.58 2.41 2.74
CA PRO A 69 1.12 2.62 1.40
C PRO A 69 -0.01 2.83 0.39
N ASP A 70 0.25 3.63 -0.65
CA ASP A 70 -0.70 4.00 -1.70
C ASP A 70 -1.37 2.80 -2.39
N CYS A 71 -0.78 1.60 -2.32
CA CYS A 71 -1.34 0.38 -2.88
C CYS A 71 -2.50 -0.20 -2.06
N ASP A 72 -2.54 0.10 -0.76
CA ASP A 72 -3.53 -0.36 0.21
C ASP A 72 -4.38 0.80 0.76
N ASP A 73 -4.13 2.03 0.30
CA ASP A 73 -4.88 3.24 0.66
C ASP A 73 -5.87 3.63 -0.46
N LEU A 74 -7.16 3.70 -0.12
CA LEU A 74 -8.19 4.19 -1.05
C LEU A 74 -8.24 5.73 -1.16
N CYS A 75 -7.53 6.42 -0.27
CA CYS A 75 -7.44 7.85 -0.14
C CYS A 75 -5.98 8.35 -0.03
N PRO A 76 -5.09 8.03 -1.00
CA PRO A 76 -3.61 8.24 -0.93
C PRO A 76 -3.14 9.71 -0.93
N ALA A 77 -4.04 10.66 -0.72
CA ALA A 77 -3.77 12.09 -0.61
C ALA A 77 -4.47 12.73 0.60
N ASP A 78 -5.08 11.93 1.48
CA ASP A 78 -5.82 12.36 2.66
C ASP A 78 -5.42 11.54 3.91
N ALA A 79 -4.38 12.00 4.60
CA ALA A 79 -3.85 11.31 5.77
C ALA A 79 -4.81 11.18 6.98
N ALA A 80 -6.02 11.72 6.89
CA ALA A 80 -7.07 11.50 7.88
C ALA A 80 -7.91 10.23 7.60
N LYS A 81 -7.79 9.64 6.40
CA LYS A 81 -8.61 8.53 5.93
C LYS A 81 -7.80 7.59 5.04
N VAL A 82 -7.89 6.30 5.35
CA VAL A 82 -7.41 5.19 4.49
C VAL A 82 -8.50 4.62 3.57
N GLU A 83 -9.76 5.02 3.79
CA GLU A 83 -10.96 4.47 3.15
C GLU A 83 -11.89 5.62 2.77
N GLU A 84 -12.54 5.55 1.61
CA GLU A 84 -13.43 6.62 1.11
C GLU A 84 -14.60 6.92 2.07
N ARG A 85 -15.19 5.89 2.69
CA ARG A 85 -16.41 6.00 3.53
C ARG A 85 -17.55 6.74 2.81
N ASP A 86 -18.48 7.35 3.54
CA ASP A 86 -19.71 7.92 2.96
C ASP A 86 -19.47 9.27 2.29
N CYS A 87 -18.56 10.08 2.83
CA CYS A 87 -18.24 11.40 2.31
C CYS A 87 -17.11 11.41 1.27
N GLY A 88 -16.43 10.28 1.05
CA GLY A 88 -15.22 10.20 0.22
C GLY A 88 -13.98 10.73 0.93
N CYS A 89 -12.87 10.76 0.19
CA CYS A 89 -11.60 11.34 0.66
C CYS A 89 -11.69 12.88 0.75
N GLY A 90 -10.98 13.46 1.71
CA GLY A 90 -10.87 14.91 1.93
C GLY A 90 -12.07 15.54 2.63
N VAL A 91 -13.09 14.76 3.01
CA VAL A 91 -14.33 15.23 3.65
C VAL A 91 -14.63 14.37 4.87
N SER A 92 -14.86 14.98 6.04
CA SER A 92 -15.13 14.27 7.29
C SER A 92 -16.47 13.52 7.27
N ASP A 93 -16.52 12.27 7.73
CA ASP A 93 -17.77 11.52 8.01
C ASP A 93 -18.32 11.83 9.42
N ILE A 94 -18.18 13.07 9.87
CA ILE A 94 -18.75 13.46 11.17
C ILE A 94 -20.27 13.56 11.01
N ASP A 95 -20.99 13.08 12.00
CA ASP A 95 -22.43 13.19 12.15
C ASP A 95 -22.64 14.00 13.43
N THR A 96 -22.89 15.30 13.26
CA THR A 96 -22.83 16.28 14.35
C THR A 96 -24.02 16.16 15.30
N ASP A 97 -25.21 15.82 14.82
CA ASP A 97 -26.42 15.66 15.63
C ASP A 97 -26.75 14.21 16.00
N GLY A 98 -26.10 13.24 15.37
CA GLY A 98 -26.20 11.82 15.68
C GLY A 98 -27.44 11.15 15.09
N ASP A 99 -28.00 11.69 14.00
CA ASP A 99 -29.19 11.14 13.34
C ASP A 99 -28.89 9.93 12.42
N GLY A 100 -27.59 9.68 12.18
CA GLY A 100 -27.10 8.61 11.33
C GLY A 100 -26.73 9.06 9.90
N THR A 101 -26.90 10.34 9.58
CA THR A 101 -26.50 10.96 8.32
C THR A 101 -25.26 11.81 8.55
N PRO A 102 -24.13 11.54 7.88
CA PRO A 102 -22.95 12.39 8.05
C PRO A 102 -23.23 13.79 7.48
N ASP A 103 -22.62 14.81 8.09
CA ASP A 103 -22.80 16.23 7.78
C ASP A 103 -22.62 16.56 6.27
N CYS A 104 -21.84 15.76 5.54
CA CYS A 104 -21.64 15.94 4.10
C CYS A 104 -22.87 15.58 3.24
N HIS A 105 -23.79 14.78 3.79
CA HIS A 105 -25.06 14.36 3.19
C HIS A 105 -26.28 14.90 3.96
N ASP A 106 -26.05 15.76 4.95
CA ASP A 106 -27.09 16.37 5.77
C ASP A 106 -27.22 17.87 5.47
N GLU A 107 -28.42 18.30 5.05
CA GLU A 107 -28.70 19.73 4.82
C GLU A 107 -29.05 20.47 6.13
N CYS A 108 -29.20 19.74 7.23
CA CYS A 108 -29.57 20.17 8.57
C CYS A 108 -28.67 19.54 9.67
N PRO A 109 -27.32 19.66 9.61
CA PRO A 109 -26.36 18.90 10.43
C PRO A 109 -26.36 19.17 11.95
N GLU A 110 -27.29 19.98 12.45
CA GLU A 110 -27.47 20.27 13.88
C GLU A 110 -28.89 19.89 14.37
N ASP A 111 -29.71 19.25 13.53
CA ASP A 111 -31.11 18.91 13.80
C ASP A 111 -31.36 17.39 13.67
N PRO A 112 -31.33 16.64 14.79
CA PRO A 112 -31.41 15.18 14.76
C PRO A 112 -32.77 14.63 14.32
N ASP A 113 -33.76 15.50 14.09
CA ASP A 113 -35.08 15.11 13.61
C ASP A 113 -35.23 15.32 12.07
N LYS A 114 -34.27 15.98 11.40
CA LYS A 114 -34.36 16.32 9.97
C LYS A 114 -33.00 16.28 9.27
N VAL A 115 -32.93 15.55 8.16
CA VAL A 115 -31.81 15.61 7.20
C VAL A 115 -31.96 16.65 6.08
N VAL A 116 -33.16 17.20 5.91
CA VAL A 116 -33.52 18.19 4.87
C VAL A 116 -34.45 19.24 5.49
N PRO A 117 -34.28 20.54 5.15
CA PRO A 117 -35.14 21.60 5.66
C PRO A 117 -36.63 21.34 5.45
N GLY A 118 -37.42 21.51 6.51
CA GLY A 118 -38.87 21.40 6.50
C GLY A 118 -39.59 22.70 6.16
N LEU A 119 -40.88 22.81 6.50
CA LEU A 119 -41.65 24.05 6.30
C LEU A 119 -41.10 25.20 7.14
N CYS A 120 -40.60 24.88 8.34
CA CYS A 120 -40.02 25.82 9.28
C CYS A 120 -38.47 25.76 9.29
N ASP A 121 -37.82 25.32 8.20
CA ASP A 121 -36.38 25.04 8.12
C ASP A 121 -35.91 23.97 9.13
N CYS A 122 -34.60 23.89 9.41
CA CYS A 122 -33.99 23.03 10.42
C CYS A 122 -34.18 23.62 11.84
N GLY A 123 -34.10 22.77 12.86
CA GLY A 123 -34.14 23.14 14.29
C GLY A 123 -35.53 23.48 14.82
N THR A 124 -36.59 23.25 14.04
CA THR A 124 -37.98 23.50 14.45
C THR A 124 -38.93 22.40 14.00
N THR A 125 -39.86 22.02 14.88
CA THR A 125 -40.86 20.99 14.60
C THR A 125 -41.94 21.52 13.64
N ASP A 126 -42.22 20.80 12.56
CA ASP A 126 -43.28 21.14 11.59
C ASP A 126 -44.70 20.74 12.07
N THR A 127 -45.00 20.96 13.36
CA THR A 127 -46.32 20.70 13.95
C THR A 127 -47.13 21.99 14.08
N ASP A 128 -48.34 21.99 13.53
CA ASP A 128 -49.39 23.03 13.66
C ASP A 128 -50.02 23.06 15.06
#